data_AF-A0AB74KTE0-F1
#
_entry.id   AF-A0AB74KTE0-F1
#
_cell.length_a   1.000
_cell.length_b   1.000
_cell.length_c   1.000
_cell.angle_alpha   90.00
_cell.angle_beta   90.00
_cell.angle_gamma   90.00
#
_symmetry.space_group_name_H-M   'P 1'
#
loop_
_entity.id
_entity.type
_entity.pdbx_description
1 polymer ?
#
loop_
_entity_poly.entity_id
_entity_poly.type
_entity_poly.pdbx_seq_one_letter_code
_entity_poly.pdbx_strand_id
1 'polypeptide(L)'
;MSYIVFLALLLLITLLGCYWMVESNRRKAIEAEKKRFNQRVKEINNDFKDKLIDFSESKIIRPKNISRLSMITSNYFVVQAHNEENLTYLEYISDLLLNTIIMEASKAQSPEQIDQLADRLQYFMAELPYNGIEYNKAFYQESLPSLIEVIKYQPPADLQDDQPPAQSTQASDDSAPENQLSELSKA
;
A
#
# COMPACT_ATOMS: atom_id res chain seq x y z
N MET A 1 18.00 -70.58 -8.48
CA MET A 1 17.05 -69.85 -9.36
C MET A 1 15.88 -69.26 -8.59
N SER A 2 15.04 -70.05 -7.91
CA SER A 2 13.85 -69.53 -7.19
C SER A 2 14.17 -68.46 -6.12
N TYR A 3 15.25 -68.62 -5.35
CA TYR A 3 15.66 -67.64 -4.33
C TYR A 3 16.06 -66.27 -4.91
N ILE A 4 16.73 -66.27 -6.08
CA ILE A 4 17.14 -65.04 -6.76
C ILE A 4 15.91 -64.30 -7.30
N VAL A 5 14.94 -65.03 -7.83
CA VAL A 5 13.66 -64.47 -8.30
C VAL A 5 12.88 -63.88 -7.12
N PHE A 6 12.81 -64.57 -5.99
CA PHE A 6 12.15 -64.08 -4.78
C PHE A 6 12.79 -62.79 -4.24
N LEU A 7 14.12 -62.75 -4.16
CA LEU A 7 14.85 -61.54 -3.76
C LEU A 7 14.63 -60.38 -4.73
N ALA A 8 14.64 -60.64 -6.05
CA ALA A 8 14.38 -59.61 -7.06
C ALA A 8 12.95 -59.05 -6.93
N LEU A 9 11.98 -59.91 -6.63
CA LEU A 9 10.58 -59.52 -6.46
C LEU A 9 10.40 -58.67 -5.19
N LEU A 10 11.05 -59.05 -4.08
CA LEU A 10 11.08 -58.23 -2.87
C LEU A 10 11.70 -56.86 -3.12
N LEU A 11 12.85 -56.81 -3.82
CA LEU A 11 13.52 -55.57 -4.17
C LEU A 11 12.60 -54.68 -5.02
N LEU A 12 11.91 -55.25 -6.00
CA LEU A 12 10.97 -54.52 -6.85
C LEU A 12 9.82 -53.94 -6.02
N ILE A 13 9.23 -54.70 -5.10
CA ILE A 13 8.18 -54.20 -4.20
C ILE A 13 8.71 -53.05 -3.33
N THR A 14 9.89 -53.20 -2.74
CA THR A 14 10.51 -52.16 -1.91
C THR A 14 10.75 -50.88 -2.73
N LEU A 15 11.27 -51.01 -3.94
CA LEU A 15 11.56 -49.89 -4.84
C LEU A 15 10.27 -49.17 -5.26
N LEU A 16 9.20 -49.93 -5.52
CA LEU A 16 7.88 -49.39 -5.81
C LEU A 16 7.28 -48.63 -4.62
N GLY A 17 7.43 -49.17 -3.40
CA GLY A 17 7.02 -48.51 -2.16
C GLY A 17 7.76 -47.20 -1.91
N CYS A 18 9.09 -47.19 -2.08
CA CYS A 18 9.91 -45.98 -1.98
C CYS A 18 9.48 -44.93 -3.02
N TYR A 19 9.28 -45.32 -4.28
CA TYR A 19 8.81 -44.42 -5.33
C TYR A 19 7.47 -43.76 -4.96
N TRP A 20 6.50 -44.57 -4.50
CA TRP A 20 5.17 -44.08 -4.16
C TRP A 20 5.20 -43.11 -2.97
N MET A 21 6.05 -43.37 -1.97
CA MET A 21 6.24 -42.48 -0.83
C MET A 21 6.83 -41.12 -1.24
N VAL A 22 7.86 -41.12 -2.09
CA VAL A 22 8.49 -39.88 -2.59
C VAL A 22 7.49 -39.06 -3.42
N GLU A 23 6.77 -39.71 -4.34
CA GLU A 23 5.78 -39.03 -5.19
C GLU A 23 4.61 -38.49 -4.35
N SER A 24 4.15 -39.25 -3.35
CA SER A 24 3.12 -38.77 -2.41
C SER A 24 3.60 -37.55 -1.63
N ASN A 25 4.84 -37.57 -1.13
CA ASN A 25 5.40 -36.43 -0.41
C ASN A 25 5.54 -35.19 -1.32
N ARG A 26 5.94 -35.39 -2.58
CA ARG A 26 6.04 -34.31 -3.58
C ARG A 26 4.67 -33.67 -3.84
N ARG A 27 3.62 -34.49 -4.00
CA ARG A 27 2.25 -33.98 -4.19
C ARG A 27 1.76 -33.21 -2.98
N LYS A 28 1.99 -33.73 -1.77
CA LYS A 28 1.66 -33.04 -0.51
C LYS A 28 2.36 -31.69 -0.39
N ALA A 29 3.63 -31.60 -0.78
CA ALA A 29 4.37 -30.34 -0.76
C ALA A 29 3.73 -29.30 -1.69
N ILE A 30 3.44 -29.68 -2.94
CA ILE A 30 2.81 -28.79 -3.93
C ILE A 30 1.41 -28.35 -3.48
N GLU A 31 0.60 -29.26 -2.92
CA GLU A 31 -0.71 -28.94 -2.39
C GLU A 31 -0.64 -28.00 -1.17
N ALA A 32 0.34 -28.20 -0.29
CA ALA A 32 0.56 -27.33 0.85
C ALA A 32 0.97 -25.92 0.42
N GLU A 33 1.84 -25.78 -0.57
CA GLU A 33 2.22 -24.49 -1.16
C GLU A 33 1.01 -23.78 -1.78
N LYS A 34 0.24 -24.48 -2.63
CA LYS A 34 -0.99 -23.92 -3.20
C LYS A 34 -1.99 -23.50 -2.13
N LYS A 35 -2.12 -24.28 -1.06
CA LYS A 35 -3.03 -23.97 0.05
C LYS A 35 -2.57 -22.70 0.77
N ARG A 36 -1.27 -22.56 1.06
CA ARG A 36 -0.70 -21.35 1.67
C ARG A 36 -0.90 -20.12 0.80
N PHE A 37 -0.64 -20.24 -0.50
CA PHE A 37 -0.86 -19.16 -1.46
C PHE A 37 -2.33 -18.69 -1.43
N ASN A 38 -3.27 -19.62 -1.62
CA ASN A 38 -4.70 -19.28 -1.63
C ASN A 38 -5.18 -18.73 -0.28
N GLN A 39 -4.59 -19.20 0.82
CA GLN A 39 -4.90 -18.69 2.15
C GLN A 39 -4.47 -17.23 2.28
N ARG A 40 -3.24 -16.88 1.88
CA ARG A 40 -2.76 -15.49 1.88
C ARG A 40 -3.59 -14.58 0.97
N VAL A 41 -3.97 -15.05 -0.22
CA VAL A 41 -4.86 -14.29 -1.12
C VAL A 41 -6.20 -13.97 -0.43
N LYS A 42 -6.77 -14.94 0.30
CA LYS A 42 -8.01 -14.73 1.04
C LYS A 42 -7.84 -13.76 2.20
N GLU A 43 -6.74 -13.86 2.94
CA GLU A 43 -6.40 -12.94 4.02
C GLU A 43 -6.32 -11.50 3.50
N ILE A 44 -5.53 -11.25 2.44
CA ILE A 44 -5.42 -9.91 1.82
C ILE A 44 -6.79 -9.39 1.37
N ASN A 45 -7.60 -10.24 0.71
CA ASN A 45 -8.93 -9.83 0.26
C ASN A 45 -9.89 -9.48 1.41
N ASN A 46 -9.85 -10.25 2.49
CA ASN A 46 -10.71 -10.02 3.65
C ASN A 46 -10.24 -8.78 4.41
N ASP A 47 -8.95 -8.69 4.72
CA ASP A 47 -8.37 -7.55 5.43
C ASP A 47 -8.63 -6.24 4.68
N PHE A 48 -8.45 -6.25 3.35
CA PHE A 48 -8.76 -5.09 2.52
C PHE A 48 -10.24 -4.70 2.60
N LYS A 49 -11.14 -5.68 2.51
CA LYS A 49 -12.59 -5.43 2.59
C LYS A 49 -13.01 -4.93 3.97
N ASP A 50 -12.46 -5.49 5.04
CA ASP A 50 -12.78 -5.11 6.41
C ASP A 50 -12.35 -3.66 6.67
N LYS A 51 -11.15 -3.25 6.23
CA LYS A 51 -10.74 -1.84 6.31
C LYS A 51 -11.62 -0.90 5.51
N LEU A 52 -12.10 -1.32 4.33
CA LEU A 52 -13.05 -0.52 3.56
C LEU A 52 -14.40 -0.35 4.28
N ILE A 53 -14.84 -1.36 5.02
CA ILE A 53 -16.02 -1.28 5.89
C ILE A 53 -15.76 -0.28 7.01
N ASP A 54 -14.61 -0.36 7.69
CA ASP A 54 -14.23 0.60 8.75
C ASP A 54 -14.22 2.05 8.24
N PHE A 55 -13.70 2.28 7.03
CA PHE A 55 -13.72 3.60 6.38
C PHE A 55 -15.14 4.06 6.05
N SER A 56 -16.02 3.12 5.73
CA SER A 56 -17.43 3.41 5.49
C SER A 56 -18.18 3.76 6.77
N GLU A 57 -17.89 3.09 7.87
CA GLU A 57 -18.45 3.39 9.19
C GLU A 57 -17.96 4.76 9.68
N SER A 58 -16.70 5.10 9.37
CA SER A 58 -16.10 6.41 9.64
C SER A 58 -16.58 7.53 8.70
N LYS A 59 -17.54 7.24 7.79
CA LYS A 59 -18.11 8.16 6.78
C LYS A 59 -17.10 8.74 5.77
N ILE A 60 -15.91 8.13 5.64
CA ILE A 60 -14.91 8.52 4.64
C ILE A 60 -15.35 8.00 3.26
N ILE A 61 -15.87 6.78 3.22
CA ILE A 61 -16.34 6.12 2.00
C ILE A 61 -17.84 5.85 2.12
N ARG A 62 -18.57 5.93 0.99
CA ARG A 62 -19.98 5.53 0.98
C ARG A 62 -20.12 4.00 0.91
N PRO A 63 -21.05 3.37 1.63
CA PRO A 63 -21.19 1.90 1.64
C PRO A 63 -21.36 1.28 0.23
N LYS A 64 -22.07 1.96 -0.66
CA LYS A 64 -22.28 1.52 -2.06
C LYS A 64 -20.98 1.32 -2.85
N ASN A 65 -19.90 1.97 -2.41
CA ASN A 65 -18.63 2.02 -3.10
C ASN A 65 -17.66 0.91 -2.65
N ILE A 66 -17.93 0.25 -1.52
CA ILE A 66 -17.08 -0.82 -0.98
C ILE A 66 -16.90 -1.93 -2.01
N SER A 67 -18.00 -2.40 -2.62
CA SER A 67 -17.96 -3.47 -3.63
C SER A 67 -17.05 -3.14 -4.81
N ARG A 68 -17.10 -1.88 -5.28
CA ARG A 68 -16.28 -1.43 -6.42
C ARG A 68 -14.80 -1.37 -6.05
N LEU A 69 -14.47 -0.95 -4.83
CA LEU A 69 -13.09 -0.94 -4.36
C LEU A 69 -12.57 -2.36 -4.12
N SER A 70 -13.38 -3.26 -3.57
CA SER A 70 -13.01 -4.68 -3.39
C SER A 70 -12.72 -5.42 -4.70
N MET A 71 -13.15 -4.90 -5.86
CA MET A 71 -12.77 -5.45 -7.17
C MET A 71 -11.27 -5.35 -7.45
N ILE A 72 -10.57 -4.38 -6.84
CA ILE A 72 -9.12 -4.20 -7.01
C ILE A 72 -8.36 -5.43 -6.54
N THR A 73 -8.75 -6.07 -5.45
CA THR A 73 -8.04 -7.25 -4.95
C THR A 73 -8.66 -8.55 -5.47
N SER A 74 -9.98 -8.60 -5.69
CA SER A 74 -10.66 -9.81 -6.13
C SER A 74 -10.39 -10.19 -7.59
N ASN A 75 -10.19 -9.22 -8.48
CA ASN A 75 -9.90 -9.48 -9.91
C ASN A 75 -8.42 -9.68 -10.21
N TYR A 76 -7.51 -9.43 -9.26
CA TYR A 76 -6.07 -9.44 -9.51
C TYR A 76 -5.58 -10.76 -10.12
N PHE A 77 -5.85 -11.89 -9.46
CA PHE A 77 -5.43 -13.21 -9.94
C PHE A 77 -6.35 -13.82 -11.02
N VAL A 78 -7.39 -13.10 -11.47
CA VAL A 78 -8.16 -13.53 -12.65
C VAL A 78 -7.34 -13.34 -13.92
N VAL A 79 -6.51 -12.30 -13.95
CA VAL A 79 -5.71 -11.91 -15.13
C VAL A 79 -4.20 -11.93 -14.88
N GLN A 80 -3.75 -11.88 -13.62
CA GLN A 80 -2.35 -12.04 -13.26
C GLN A 80 -1.98 -13.50 -12.99
N ALA A 81 -0.74 -13.86 -13.25
CA ALA A 81 -0.21 -15.19 -12.93
C ALA A 81 -0.14 -15.42 -11.41
N HIS A 82 -0.43 -16.65 -10.98
CA HIS A 82 -0.30 -17.07 -9.59
C HIS A 82 1.18 -17.34 -9.24
N ASN A 83 1.87 -16.35 -8.69
CA ASN A 83 3.23 -16.46 -8.19
C ASN A 83 3.43 -15.58 -6.94
N GLU A 84 4.47 -15.86 -6.15
CA GLU A 84 4.75 -15.15 -4.89
C GLU A 84 5.08 -13.67 -5.09
N GLU A 85 5.71 -13.31 -6.20
CA GLU A 85 6.02 -11.91 -6.55
C GLU A 85 4.73 -11.10 -6.72
N ASN A 86 3.79 -11.61 -7.50
CA ASN A 86 2.49 -10.99 -7.75
C ASN A 86 1.64 -10.95 -6.47
N LEU A 87 1.74 -11.96 -5.60
CA LEU A 87 1.06 -11.95 -4.30
C LEU A 87 1.60 -10.85 -3.39
N THR A 88 2.92 -10.73 -3.33
CA THR A 88 3.60 -9.67 -2.56
C THR A 88 3.26 -8.29 -3.12
N TYR A 89 3.19 -8.17 -4.45
CA TYR A 89 2.79 -6.92 -5.09
C TYR A 89 1.33 -6.56 -4.82
N LEU A 90 0.42 -7.54 -4.82
CA LEU A 90 -0.98 -7.34 -4.45
C LEU A 90 -1.09 -6.80 -3.01
N GLU A 91 -0.38 -7.41 -2.08
CA GLU A 91 -0.31 -6.97 -0.67
C GLU A 91 0.18 -5.52 -0.58
N TYR A 92 1.30 -5.22 -1.24
CA TYR A 92 1.87 -3.87 -1.30
C TYR A 92 0.88 -2.83 -1.86
N ILE A 93 0.26 -3.11 -3.01
CA ILE A 93 -0.61 -2.11 -3.66
C ILE A 93 -1.92 -1.92 -2.90
N SER A 94 -2.46 -2.97 -2.28
CA SER A 94 -3.62 -2.87 -1.39
C SER A 94 -3.28 -2.03 -0.16
N ASP A 95 -2.13 -2.26 0.47
CA ASP A 95 -1.69 -1.49 1.63
C ASP A 95 -1.40 -0.05 1.26
N LEU A 96 -0.81 0.21 0.09
CA LEU A 96 -0.55 1.57 -0.38
C LEU A 96 -1.86 2.38 -0.48
N LEU A 97 -2.90 1.79 -1.07
CA LEU A 97 -4.21 2.44 -1.17
C LEU A 97 -4.82 2.69 0.21
N LEU A 98 -4.87 1.66 1.06
CA LEU A 98 -5.44 1.77 2.41
C LEU A 98 -4.71 2.82 3.25
N ASN A 99 -3.38 2.78 3.28
CA ASN A 99 -2.56 3.72 4.04
C ASN A 99 -2.68 5.15 3.50
N THR A 100 -2.82 5.32 2.18
CA THR A 100 -3.08 6.64 1.59
C THR A 100 -4.40 7.19 2.07
N ILE A 101 -5.47 6.40 2.09
CA ILE A 101 -6.78 6.82 2.59
C ILE A 101 -6.72 7.16 4.08
N ILE A 102 -6.07 6.31 4.89
CA ILE A 102 -5.90 6.55 6.34
C ILE A 102 -5.14 7.85 6.58
N MET A 103 -4.04 8.06 5.87
CA MET A 103 -3.22 9.25 6.03
C MET A 103 -3.99 10.51 5.64
N GLU A 104 -4.70 10.49 4.52
CA GLU A 104 -5.49 11.64 4.08
C GLU A 104 -6.70 11.90 4.98
N ALA A 105 -7.36 10.85 5.47
CA ALA A 105 -8.44 10.99 6.45
C ALA A 105 -7.92 11.56 7.79
N SER A 106 -6.71 11.18 8.22
CA SER A 106 -6.10 11.73 9.44
C SER A 106 -5.72 13.21 9.34
N LYS A 107 -5.45 13.70 8.12
CA LYS A 107 -5.15 15.12 7.86
C LYS A 107 -6.40 15.99 7.79
N ALA A 108 -7.55 15.40 7.45
CA ALA A 108 -8.81 16.11 7.34
C ALA A 108 -9.36 16.46 8.74
N GLN A 109 -9.25 17.73 9.13
CA GLN A 109 -9.73 18.23 10.42
C GLN A 109 -11.08 18.95 10.29
N SER A 110 -11.41 19.46 9.10
CA SER A 110 -12.69 20.12 8.82
C SER A 110 -13.64 19.20 8.03
N PRO A 111 -14.96 19.37 8.19
CA PRO A 111 -15.95 18.63 7.39
C PRO A 111 -15.76 18.86 5.88
N GLU A 112 -15.34 20.05 5.48
CA GLU A 112 -15.06 20.39 4.08
C GLU A 112 -13.88 19.58 3.50
N GLN A 113 -12.83 19.33 4.30
CA GLN A 113 -11.69 18.51 3.87
C GLN A 113 -12.09 17.03 3.73
N ILE A 114 -12.99 16.55 4.59
CA ILE A 114 -13.55 15.20 4.49
C ILE A 114 -14.40 15.07 3.22
N ASP A 115 -15.21 16.09 2.90
CA ASP A 115 -16.00 16.13 1.66
C ASP A 115 -15.09 16.15 0.42
N GLN A 116 -14.01 16.95 0.43
CA GLN A 116 -13.01 16.94 -0.64
C GLN A 116 -12.32 15.58 -0.81
N LEU A 117 -12.01 14.88 0.28
CA LEU A 117 -11.47 13.52 0.22
C LEU A 117 -12.49 12.55 -0.40
N ALA A 118 -13.76 12.67 -0.02
CA ALA A 118 -14.84 11.85 -0.59
C ALA A 118 -14.99 12.10 -2.10
N ASP A 119 -14.85 13.33 -2.57
CA ASP A 119 -14.88 13.68 -3.99
C ASP A 119 -13.68 13.12 -4.76
N ARG A 120 -12.47 13.24 -4.21
CA ARG A 120 -11.26 12.63 -4.79
C ARG A 120 -11.38 11.10 -4.87
N LEU A 121 -11.91 10.47 -3.83
CA LEU A 121 -12.21 9.04 -3.86
C LEU A 121 -13.27 8.71 -4.91
N GLN A 122 -14.29 9.54 -5.07
CA GLN A 122 -15.31 9.34 -6.09
C GLN A 122 -14.73 9.43 -7.51
N TYR A 123 -13.76 10.32 -7.74
CA TYR A 123 -13.00 10.39 -8.98
C TYR A 123 -12.13 9.15 -9.18
N PHE A 124 -11.35 8.75 -8.16
CA PHE A 124 -10.57 7.50 -8.15
C PHE A 124 -11.45 6.31 -8.57
N MET A 125 -12.66 6.21 -8.02
CA MET A 125 -13.56 5.12 -8.34
C MET A 125 -14.12 5.18 -9.75
N ALA A 126 -14.32 6.38 -10.31
CA ALA A 126 -14.81 6.53 -11.68
C ALA A 126 -13.80 5.98 -12.70
N GLU A 127 -12.51 6.14 -12.42
CA GLU A 127 -11.40 5.64 -13.26
C GLU A 127 -11.08 4.15 -13.03
N LEU A 128 -11.70 3.51 -12.03
CA LEU A 128 -11.55 2.06 -11.88
C LEU A 128 -12.20 1.32 -13.04
N PRO A 129 -11.53 0.29 -13.59
CA PRO A 129 -12.09 -0.52 -14.65
C PRO A 129 -13.43 -1.14 -14.28
N TYR A 130 -14.31 -1.26 -15.27
CA TYR A 130 -15.62 -1.88 -15.07
C TYR A 130 -15.56 -3.39 -15.30
N ASN A 131 -14.69 -3.82 -16.21
CA ASN A 131 -14.56 -5.22 -16.58
C ASN A 131 -13.41 -5.88 -15.83
N GLY A 132 -13.62 -7.09 -15.32
CA GLY A 132 -12.58 -7.86 -14.62
C GLY A 132 -11.30 -8.08 -15.45
N ILE A 133 -11.41 -8.11 -16.78
CA ILE A 133 -10.29 -8.33 -17.71
C ILE A 133 -9.34 -7.12 -17.76
N GLU A 134 -9.86 -5.92 -17.48
CA GLU A 134 -9.09 -4.67 -17.55
C GLU A 134 -8.20 -4.44 -16.34
N TYR A 135 -8.33 -5.25 -15.29
CA TYR A 135 -7.42 -5.31 -14.14
C TYR A 135 -6.07 -5.96 -14.51
N ASN A 136 -5.53 -5.65 -15.69
CA ASN A 136 -4.33 -6.26 -16.22
C ASN A 136 -3.05 -5.65 -15.58
N LYS A 137 -1.88 -6.08 -16.07
CA LYS A 137 -0.59 -5.69 -15.49
C LYS A 137 -0.35 -4.18 -15.63
N ALA A 138 -0.74 -3.59 -16.75
CA ALA A 138 -0.61 -2.15 -16.99
C ALA A 138 -1.46 -1.35 -16.00
N PHE A 139 -2.69 -1.81 -15.72
CA PHE A 139 -3.51 -1.17 -14.69
C PHE A 139 -2.81 -1.17 -13.32
N TYR A 140 -2.34 -2.32 -12.84
CA TYR A 140 -1.73 -2.42 -11.51
C TYR A 140 -0.36 -1.77 -11.37
N GLN A 141 0.42 -1.66 -12.45
CA GLN A 141 1.79 -1.12 -12.41
C GLN A 141 1.87 0.35 -12.83
N GLU A 142 0.96 0.83 -13.68
CA GLU A 142 1.02 2.18 -14.24
C GLU A 142 -0.15 3.03 -13.76
N SER A 143 -1.38 2.55 -13.96
CA SER A 143 -2.58 3.36 -13.71
C SER A 143 -2.93 3.47 -12.23
N LEU A 144 -2.99 2.34 -11.51
CA LEU A 144 -3.43 2.29 -10.11
C LEU A 144 -2.52 3.08 -9.16
N PRO A 145 -1.18 2.97 -9.22
CA PRO A 145 -0.30 3.79 -8.38
C PRO A 145 -0.50 5.29 -8.63
N SER A 146 -0.60 5.69 -9.90
CA SER A 146 -0.86 7.08 -10.29
C SER A 146 -2.21 7.57 -9.76
N LEU A 147 -3.23 6.73 -9.84
CA LEU A 147 -4.57 7.06 -9.35
C LEU A 147 -4.62 7.16 -7.81
N ILE A 148 -3.86 6.32 -7.10
CA ILE A 148 -3.69 6.43 -5.64
C ILE A 148 -3.04 7.77 -5.29
N GLU A 149 -2.09 8.25 -6.08
CA GLU A 149 -1.43 9.54 -5.84
C GLU A 149 -2.41 10.72 -5.93
N VAL A 150 -3.40 10.66 -6.83
CA VAL A 150 -4.47 11.67 -6.95
C VAL A 150 -5.34 11.76 -5.70
N ILE A 151 -5.40 10.72 -4.85
CA ILE A 151 -6.15 10.78 -3.58
C ILE A 151 -5.48 11.76 -2.60
N LYS A 152 -4.15 11.91 -2.67
CA LYS A 152 -3.37 12.74 -1.75
C LYS A 152 -3.75 14.21 -1.90
N TYR A 153 -4.00 14.89 -0.79
CA TYR A 153 -4.17 16.33 -0.76
C TYR A 153 -2.82 17.01 -1.00
N GLN A 154 -2.77 17.86 -2.02
CA GLN A 154 -1.67 18.80 -2.22
C GLN A 154 -2.20 20.20 -1.90
N PRO A 155 -1.80 20.81 -0.77
CA PRO A 155 -2.15 22.19 -0.51
C PRO A 155 -1.57 23.05 -1.66
N PRO A 156 -2.32 24.03 -2.19
CA PRO A 156 -1.72 25.02 -3.08
C PRO A 156 -0.55 25.69 -2.35
N ALA A 157 0.60 25.80 -3.03
CA ALA A 157 1.82 26.39 -2.48
C ALA A 157 1.69 27.90 -2.13
N ASP A 158 0.56 28.52 -2.47
CA ASP A 158 0.34 29.97 -2.43
C ASP A 158 -0.41 30.43 -1.17
N LEU A 159 -0.12 29.83 0.00
CA LEU A 159 -0.52 30.35 1.31
C LEU A 159 0.62 30.24 2.34
N GLN A 160 1.86 30.43 1.89
CA GLN A 160 2.91 30.93 2.79
C GLN A 160 2.78 32.44 2.82
N ASP A 161 2.16 32.94 3.89
CA ASP A 161 1.93 34.33 4.19
C ASP A 161 3.13 35.24 3.81
N ASP A 162 2.82 36.28 3.06
CA ASP A 162 3.57 37.54 3.03
C ASP A 162 3.72 38.06 4.48
N GLN A 163 4.85 37.77 5.12
CA GLN A 163 5.34 38.58 6.23
C GLN A 163 6.45 39.52 5.72
N PRO A 164 6.20 40.84 5.65
CA PRO A 164 7.29 41.80 5.53
C PRO A 164 8.18 41.70 6.78
N PRO A 165 9.51 41.80 6.66
CA PRO A 165 10.39 41.81 7.83
C PRO A 165 10.15 43.11 8.61
N ALA A 166 9.38 43.03 9.69
CA ALA A 166 9.26 44.11 10.65
C ALA A 166 10.62 44.30 11.35
N GLN A 167 11.20 45.48 11.14
CA GLN A 167 12.29 46.02 11.92
C GLN A 167 11.95 45.95 13.42
N SER A 168 12.83 45.31 14.19
CA SER A 168 12.87 45.51 15.65
C SER A 168 14.19 46.21 15.98
N THR A 169 14.11 47.52 16.13
CA THR A 169 15.17 48.34 16.71
C THR A 169 14.96 48.44 18.23
N GLN A 170 15.95 47.96 18.98
CA GLN A 170 16.35 48.30 20.37
C GLN A 170 15.35 48.01 21.52
N ALA A 171 15.73 47.60 22.73
CA ALA A 171 16.96 47.74 23.52
C ALA A 171 17.08 46.49 24.45
N SER A 172 18.16 46.14 25.14
CA SER A 172 19.33 46.86 25.66
C SER A 172 20.21 45.78 26.31
N ASP A 173 21.52 45.79 26.10
CA ASP A 173 22.42 45.58 27.24
C ASP A 173 23.73 46.34 27.05
N ASP A 174 24.20 46.78 28.20
CA ASP A 174 25.15 47.82 28.53
C ASP A 174 26.60 47.45 28.17
N SER A 175 27.35 48.38 27.56
CA SER A 175 28.78 48.65 27.82
C SER A 175 29.46 49.50 26.72
N ALA A 176 29.64 50.79 27.02
CA ALA A 176 30.66 51.66 26.44
C ALA A 176 30.81 52.90 27.37
N PRO A 177 31.92 53.68 27.35
CA PRO A 177 33.08 53.61 26.47
C PRO A 177 34.45 53.80 27.19
N GLU A 178 35.51 53.16 26.69
CA GLU A 178 36.88 53.66 26.87
C GLU A 178 37.33 54.40 25.61
N ASN A 179 37.29 55.73 25.73
CA ASN A 179 38.41 56.63 25.43
C ASN A 179 39.07 56.55 24.04
N GLN A 180 38.71 57.45 23.12
CA GLN A 180 39.72 58.14 22.31
C GLN A 180 39.40 59.63 22.15
N LEU A 181 40.30 60.40 22.75
CA LEU A 181 40.49 61.83 22.68
C LEU A 181 41.15 62.18 21.33
N SER A 182 40.61 63.15 20.59
CA SER A 182 41.41 64.03 19.73
C SER A 182 40.68 65.36 19.53
N GLU A 183 41.18 66.33 20.29
CA GLU A 183 41.48 67.73 19.92
C GLU A 183 40.37 68.56 19.24
N LEU A 184 39.73 69.55 19.90
CA LEU A 184 40.26 70.80 20.49
C LEU A 184 40.73 71.81 19.43
N SER A 185 39.92 72.86 19.20
CA SER A 185 40.34 74.26 18.96
C SER A 185 39.13 75.05 18.44
N LYS A 186 38.30 75.63 19.31
CA LYS A 186 38.40 77.02 19.82
C LYS A 186 38.14 78.13 18.79
N ALA A 187 37.28 79.04 19.25
CA ALA A 187 37.01 80.42 18.84
C ALA A 187 36.04 80.61 17.68
#